data_AF-A0A7L5AAH7-F1
#
_entry.id   AF-A0A7L5AAH7-F1
#
_cell.length_a   1.000
_cell.length_b   1.000
_cell.length_c   1.000
_cell.angle_alpha   90.00
_cell.angle_beta   90.00
_cell.angle_gamma   90.00
#
_symmetry.space_group_name_H-M   'P 1'
#
loop_
_entity.id
_entity.type
_entity.pdbx_description
1 polymer ?
#
loop_
_entity_poly.entity_id
_entity_poly.type
_entity_poly.pdbx_seq_one_letter_code
_entity_poly.pdbx_strand_id
1 'polypeptide(L)'
;MLQSIHIFRKDARHLLPEIAVTLLLFVAFAWAAPSHWTGSVYAGALALLAALLHVLLPIAWLVLISRSIHDEPLVGDRQFWTSRPYHWASLLGAKALFLTAFIYLPFLLVQVYLLHHAGLYPTLLIPALLHNLVLLTAFFVLPIAALAAVTDSFVRLALAVIAAIVYLVIMGGLVAWTTWGNMAPPHVTTVFSALFALLLAAILTFQYATRRTTHARLALVALPALLGLIFCLTPASALIRSSYPALAGSVAPRLSPLPDQLRPKPSPTDPLQQFRGDVLLVLPMQVAGIDENTLFRINGYSLTVDAPGLHWTSPWQLSGEQMNAGTPATYVQVPMPFALFEKVRNTPADLRLTLALDHMKVGNPYIIKATRASFPIPGHGSCSFTNPPDDSSPDAATPVCRFPFAPPETTFIAGAVSPGSCSAPPAAVGHANFGSPSPSLSFDPVQTIPLTLTTGDSNPEHHYLLCPDAQLSIFQAKSQGHGSVQLEQKGALLDVLAARITKMNTQPQTGMDSEPLTADPPARQPQ
;
A
#
# COMPACT_ATOMS: atom_id res chain seq x y z
N MET A 1 -37.39 10.72 16.25
CA MET A 1 -36.17 11.28 16.86
C MET A 1 -36.11 11.12 18.38
N LEU A 2 -37.15 11.48 19.16
CA LEU A 2 -37.14 11.37 20.63
C LEU A 2 -36.78 9.96 21.16
N GLN A 3 -37.31 8.91 20.52
CA GLN A 3 -37.05 7.51 20.91
C GLN A 3 -35.57 7.13 20.75
N SER A 4 -34.92 7.50 19.64
CA SER A 4 -33.50 7.21 19.39
C SER A 4 -32.58 7.89 20.40
N ILE A 5 -32.88 9.14 20.77
CA ILE A 5 -32.11 9.89 21.79
C ILE A 5 -32.24 9.23 23.16
N HIS A 6 -33.44 8.75 23.51
CA HIS A 6 -33.66 8.04 24.78
C HIS A 6 -32.86 6.73 24.83
N ILE A 7 -32.86 5.94 23.75
CA ILE A 7 -32.06 4.70 23.65
C ILE A 7 -30.56 5.04 23.76
N PHE A 8 -30.08 6.02 22.99
CA PHE A 8 -28.69 6.48 23.06
C PHE A 8 -28.26 6.88 24.48
N ARG A 9 -29.07 7.67 25.20
CA ARG A 9 -28.77 8.09 26.58
C ARG A 9 -28.79 6.94 27.58
N LYS A 10 -29.58 5.89 27.33
CA LYS A 10 -29.56 4.66 28.13
C LYS A 10 -28.24 3.92 27.89
N ASP A 11 -27.88 3.70 26.62
CA ASP A 11 -26.66 2.96 26.24
C ASP A 11 -25.40 3.67 26.74
N ALA A 12 -25.33 4.99 26.59
CA ALA A 12 -24.20 5.79 27.05
C ALA A 12 -23.98 5.71 28.58
N ARG A 13 -25.06 5.60 29.36
CA ARG A 13 -24.96 5.43 30.82
C ARG A 13 -24.55 4.02 31.21
N HIS A 14 -25.08 3.03 30.50
CA HIS A 14 -24.79 1.63 30.78
C HIS A 14 -23.35 1.23 30.41
N LEU A 15 -22.84 1.76 29.29
CA LEU A 15 -21.50 1.47 28.76
C LEU A 15 -20.47 2.55 29.14
N LEU A 16 -20.73 3.32 30.19
CA LEU A 16 -19.84 4.41 30.63
C LEU A 16 -18.39 3.92 30.89
N PRO A 17 -18.14 2.75 31.54
CA PRO A 17 -16.79 2.27 31.75
C PRO A 17 -16.04 1.98 30.44
N GLU A 18 -16.69 1.30 29.48
CA GLU A 18 -16.10 0.97 28.19
C GLU A 18 -15.85 2.23 27.34
N ILE A 19 -16.77 3.20 27.39
CA ILE A 19 -16.58 4.52 26.78
C ILE A 19 -15.37 5.22 27.41
N ALA A 20 -15.26 5.25 28.73
CA ALA A 20 -14.16 5.90 29.44
C ALA A 20 -12.80 5.29 29.07
N VAL A 21 -12.69 3.96 29.04
CA VAL A 21 -11.48 3.26 28.59
C VAL A 21 -11.13 3.62 27.14
N THR A 22 -12.13 3.61 26.25
CA THR A 22 -11.91 3.94 24.83
C THR A 22 -11.42 5.38 24.66
N LEU A 23 -12.03 6.34 25.37
CA LEU A 23 -11.60 7.75 25.37
C LEU A 23 -10.19 7.92 25.95
N LEU A 24 -9.85 7.18 27.00
CA LEU A 24 -8.50 7.19 27.56
C LEU A 24 -7.47 6.65 26.55
N LEU A 25 -7.81 5.59 25.82
CA LEU A 25 -6.96 5.05 24.76
C LEU A 25 -6.77 6.05 23.61
N PHE A 26 -7.80 6.82 23.25
CA PHE A 26 -7.66 7.91 22.28
C PHE A 26 -6.68 8.99 22.76
N VAL A 27 -6.78 9.41 24.02
CA VAL A 27 -5.86 10.40 24.61
C VAL A 27 -4.42 9.85 24.64
N ALA A 28 -4.26 8.60 25.10
CA ALA A 28 -2.95 7.93 25.11
C ALA A 28 -2.36 7.80 23.70
N PHE A 29 -3.18 7.47 22.70
CA PHE A 29 -2.76 7.38 21.30
C PHE A 29 -2.33 8.73 20.75
N ALA A 30 -3.13 9.79 20.98
CA ALA A 30 -2.78 11.14 20.57
C ALA A 30 -1.43 11.61 21.15
N TRP A 31 -1.13 11.20 22.39
CA TRP A 31 0.13 11.53 23.05
C TRP A 31 1.32 10.68 22.56
N ALA A 32 1.11 9.38 22.34
CA ALA A 32 2.19 8.45 22.02
C ALA A 32 2.50 8.35 20.52
N ALA A 33 1.51 8.54 19.63
CA ALA A 33 1.68 8.37 18.18
C ALA A 33 2.85 9.17 17.58
N PRO A 34 3.12 10.43 17.99
CA PRO A 34 4.27 11.19 17.47
C PRO A 34 5.64 10.53 17.70
N SER A 35 5.74 9.59 18.64
CA SER A 35 6.97 8.83 18.87
C SER A 35 7.28 7.81 17.79
N HIS A 36 6.29 7.37 17.00
CA HIS A 36 6.50 6.46 15.89
C HIS A 36 6.91 7.17 14.59
N TRP A 37 6.84 8.50 14.55
CA TRP A 37 7.25 9.29 13.39
C TRP A 37 8.75 9.17 13.17
N THR A 38 9.17 9.08 11.91
CA THR A 38 10.61 8.96 11.61
C THR A 38 11.37 10.19 12.11
N GLY A 39 12.54 9.93 12.71
CA GLY A 39 13.40 10.94 13.33
C GLY A 39 12.88 11.52 14.65
N SER A 40 11.95 10.84 15.32
CA SER A 40 11.61 11.14 16.70
C SER A 40 12.73 10.69 17.66
N VAL A 41 12.98 11.48 18.72
CA VAL A 41 14.04 11.23 19.73
C VAL A 41 13.46 10.53 20.98
N TYR A 42 12.26 9.96 20.87
CA TYR A 42 11.59 9.41 22.05
C TYR A 42 12.19 8.06 22.46
N ALA A 43 12.17 7.80 23.77
CA ALA A 43 12.62 6.53 24.32
C ALA A 43 11.83 5.34 23.74
N GLY A 44 12.49 4.21 23.51
CA GLY A 44 11.89 3.01 22.91
C GLY A 44 10.61 2.51 23.62
N ALA A 45 10.44 2.80 24.91
CA ALA A 45 9.22 2.49 25.64
C ALA A 45 7.98 3.24 25.11
N LEU A 46 8.11 4.50 24.70
CA LEU A 46 7.00 5.28 24.16
C LEU A 46 6.61 4.80 22.75
N ALA A 47 7.61 4.43 21.93
CA ALA A 47 7.38 3.80 20.64
C ALA A 47 6.64 2.45 20.80
N LEU A 48 7.06 1.61 21.75
CA LEU A 48 6.36 0.37 22.06
C LEU A 48 4.91 0.63 22.50
N LEU A 49 4.67 1.62 23.35
CA LEU A 49 3.32 2.00 23.77
C LEU A 49 2.48 2.43 22.56
N ALA A 50 3.02 3.26 21.67
CA ALA A 50 2.34 3.67 20.46
C ALA A 50 2.02 2.48 19.54
N ALA A 51 2.95 1.53 19.35
CA ALA A 51 2.68 0.28 18.62
C ALA A 51 1.54 -0.52 19.25
N LEU A 52 1.54 -0.67 20.59
CA LEU A 52 0.49 -1.37 21.31
C LEU A 52 -0.88 -0.67 21.16
N LEU A 53 -0.91 0.66 21.17
CA LEU A 53 -2.13 1.44 21.03
C LEU A 53 -2.77 1.30 19.63
N HIS A 54 -1.97 1.10 18.57
CA HIS A 54 -2.49 0.77 17.24
C HIS A 54 -3.29 -0.56 17.22
N VAL A 55 -3.03 -1.47 18.16
CA VAL A 55 -3.73 -2.75 18.30
C VAL A 55 -4.86 -2.66 19.32
N LEU A 56 -4.60 -2.04 20.48
CA LEU A 56 -5.57 -1.92 21.58
C LEU A 56 -6.78 -1.08 21.20
N LEU A 57 -6.61 -0.02 20.41
CA LEU A 57 -7.70 0.88 20.03
C LEU A 57 -8.75 0.17 19.15
N PRO A 58 -8.39 -0.55 18.06
CA PRO A 58 -9.32 -1.43 17.34
C PRO A 58 -10.03 -2.46 18.23
N ILE A 59 -9.33 -3.09 19.18
CA ILE A 59 -9.92 -4.06 20.09
C ILE A 59 -10.96 -3.40 21.01
N ALA A 60 -10.65 -2.23 21.57
CA ALA A 60 -11.57 -1.46 22.39
C ALA A 60 -12.83 -1.07 21.60
N TRP A 61 -12.68 -0.68 20.33
CA TRP A 61 -13.82 -0.39 19.47
C TRP A 61 -14.65 -1.64 19.18
N LEU A 62 -14.02 -2.78 18.93
CA LEU A 62 -14.72 -4.04 18.74
C LEU A 62 -15.56 -4.41 19.96
N VAL A 63 -15.01 -4.25 21.17
CA VAL A 63 -15.75 -4.45 22.43
C VAL A 63 -16.89 -3.44 22.56
N LEU A 64 -16.63 -2.15 22.33
CA LEU A 64 -17.62 -1.10 22.49
C LEU A 64 -18.79 -1.23 21.48
N ILE A 65 -18.48 -1.47 20.20
CA ILE A 65 -19.47 -1.70 19.13
C ILE A 65 -20.32 -2.93 19.48
N SER A 66 -19.67 -4.05 19.80
CA SER A 66 -20.36 -5.30 20.09
C SER A 66 -21.26 -5.23 21.31
N ARG A 67 -20.77 -4.68 22.43
CA ARG A 67 -21.56 -4.45 23.64
C ARG A 67 -22.73 -3.53 23.36
N SER A 68 -22.52 -2.45 22.58
CA SER A 68 -23.62 -1.56 22.19
C SER A 68 -24.71 -2.30 21.41
N ILE A 69 -24.35 -3.23 20.52
CA ILE A 69 -25.31 -3.99 19.73
C ILE A 69 -25.95 -5.10 20.57
N HIS A 70 -25.18 -5.82 21.41
CA HIS A 70 -25.66 -6.93 22.23
C HIS A 70 -26.52 -6.52 23.43
N ASP A 71 -26.44 -5.26 23.89
CA ASP A 71 -27.36 -4.71 24.90
C ASP A 71 -28.81 -4.70 24.42
N GLU A 72 -29.00 -4.70 23.09
CA GLU A 72 -30.25 -5.06 22.45
C GLU A 72 -30.01 -6.25 21.48
N PRO A 73 -30.05 -7.49 21.98
CA PRO A 73 -29.66 -8.68 21.22
C PRO A 73 -30.68 -9.04 20.12
N LEU A 74 -30.26 -8.92 18.85
CA LEU A 74 -31.12 -9.19 17.68
C LEU A 74 -31.42 -10.69 17.48
N VAL A 75 -30.63 -11.53 18.14
CA VAL A 75 -30.61 -12.97 18.01
C VAL A 75 -30.68 -13.59 19.41
N GLY A 76 -31.35 -14.74 19.52
CA GLY A 76 -31.51 -15.48 20.77
C GLY A 76 -32.84 -15.20 21.47
N ASP A 77 -32.95 -15.68 22.71
CA ASP A 77 -34.23 -15.77 23.43
C ASP A 77 -34.58 -14.50 24.22
N ARG A 78 -33.65 -13.54 24.28
CA ARG A 78 -33.79 -12.28 25.05
C ARG A 78 -34.29 -11.10 24.21
N GLN A 79 -35.19 -11.35 23.24
CA GLN A 79 -35.72 -10.33 22.34
C GLN A 79 -36.76 -9.40 23.02
N PHE A 80 -36.30 -8.60 23.97
CA PHE A 80 -37.15 -7.75 24.81
C PHE A 80 -37.92 -6.65 24.07
N TRP A 81 -37.54 -6.26 22.85
CA TRP A 81 -38.31 -5.27 22.07
C TRP A 81 -39.43 -5.89 21.25
N THR A 82 -39.61 -7.20 21.22
CA THR A 82 -40.81 -7.79 20.58
C THR A 82 -42.09 -7.39 21.31
N SER A 83 -41.98 -7.19 22.62
CA SER A 83 -43.08 -6.80 23.50
C SER A 83 -43.23 -5.28 23.68
N ARG A 84 -42.33 -4.46 23.12
CA ARG A 84 -42.38 -2.99 23.19
C ARG A 84 -42.40 -2.39 21.78
N PRO A 85 -43.16 -1.31 21.52
CA PRO A 85 -43.27 -0.71 20.19
C PRO A 85 -42.01 0.10 19.80
N TYR A 86 -40.86 -0.57 19.65
CA TYR A 86 -39.65 0.04 19.10
C TYR A 86 -39.62 -0.15 17.58
N HIS A 87 -39.61 0.96 16.84
CA HIS A 87 -39.38 0.92 15.41
C HIS A 87 -37.91 0.60 15.14
N TRP A 88 -37.63 -0.32 14.21
CA TRP A 88 -36.27 -0.78 13.88
C TRP A 88 -35.34 0.38 13.48
N ALA A 89 -35.88 1.38 12.76
CA ALA A 89 -35.10 2.56 12.36
C ALA A 89 -34.71 3.43 13.56
N SER A 90 -35.53 3.48 14.62
CA SER A 90 -35.18 4.20 15.85
C SER A 90 -34.01 3.53 16.57
N LEU A 91 -33.97 2.19 16.58
CA LEU A 91 -32.87 1.40 17.16
C LEU A 91 -31.58 1.58 16.36
N LEU A 92 -31.63 1.39 15.04
CA LEU A 92 -30.46 1.56 14.17
C LEU A 92 -29.92 3.00 14.25
N GLY A 93 -30.81 4.00 14.25
CA GLY A 93 -30.43 5.41 14.43
C GLY A 93 -29.79 5.69 15.79
N ALA A 94 -30.23 5.03 16.87
CA ALA A 94 -29.60 5.17 18.18
C ALA A 94 -28.17 4.59 18.18
N LYS A 95 -27.96 3.43 17.54
CA LYS A 95 -26.61 2.84 17.39
C LYS A 95 -25.71 3.71 16.52
N ALA A 96 -26.23 4.26 15.42
CA ALA A 96 -25.48 5.21 14.59
C ALA A 96 -25.05 6.45 15.40
N LEU A 97 -25.95 7.04 16.20
CA LEU A 97 -25.62 8.16 17.10
C LEU A 97 -24.56 7.78 18.14
N PHE A 98 -24.63 6.58 18.71
CA PHE A 98 -23.65 6.06 19.66
C PHE A 98 -22.24 5.97 19.05
N LEU A 99 -22.13 5.36 17.87
CA LEU A 99 -20.87 5.23 17.14
C LEU A 99 -20.32 6.60 16.74
N THR A 100 -21.18 7.51 16.29
CA THR A 100 -20.78 8.89 15.96
C THR A 100 -20.22 9.63 17.16
N ALA A 101 -20.86 9.54 18.33
CA ALA A 101 -20.46 10.27 19.51
C ALA A 101 -19.17 9.73 20.16
N PHE A 102 -18.99 8.40 20.22
CA PHE A 102 -17.94 7.78 21.03
C PHE A 102 -16.82 7.12 20.23
N ILE A 103 -16.96 6.97 18.91
CA ILE A 103 -15.90 6.44 18.04
C ILE A 103 -15.49 7.48 17.01
N TYR A 104 -16.42 7.93 16.14
CA TYR A 104 -16.05 8.82 15.03
C TYR A 104 -15.62 10.21 15.50
N LEU A 105 -16.34 10.84 16.44
CA LEU A 105 -15.98 12.17 16.93
C LEU A 105 -14.62 12.17 17.65
N PRO A 106 -14.33 11.30 18.63
CA PRO A 106 -13.00 11.25 19.25
C PRO A 106 -11.89 10.92 18.25
N PHE A 107 -12.13 9.99 17.32
CA PHE A 107 -11.15 9.67 16.28
C PHE A 107 -10.85 10.87 15.38
N LEU A 108 -11.88 11.60 14.95
CA LEU A 108 -11.72 12.82 14.15
C LEU A 108 -10.94 13.90 14.93
N LEU A 109 -11.24 14.07 16.23
CA LEU A 109 -10.51 15.02 17.08
C LEU A 109 -9.04 14.64 17.23
N VAL A 110 -8.74 13.35 17.43
CA VAL A 110 -7.37 12.85 17.48
C VAL A 110 -6.65 13.08 16.16
N GLN A 111 -7.31 12.86 15.01
CA GLN A 111 -6.70 13.11 13.71
C GLN A 111 -6.39 14.59 13.48
N VAL A 112 -7.34 15.47 13.82
CA VAL A 112 -7.14 16.92 13.74
C VAL A 112 -5.98 17.35 14.65
N TYR A 113 -5.90 16.80 15.87
CA TYR A 113 -4.82 17.05 16.80
C TYR A 113 -3.46 16.60 16.24
N LEU A 114 -3.36 15.37 15.72
CA LEU A 114 -2.11 14.84 15.18
C LEU A 114 -1.62 15.62 13.95
N LEU A 115 -2.54 15.97 13.04
CA LEU A 115 -2.22 16.84 11.89
C LEU A 115 -1.70 18.21 12.36
N HIS A 116 -2.39 18.85 13.30
CA HIS A 116 -1.95 20.12 13.87
C HIS A 116 -0.59 20.01 14.57
N HIS A 117 -0.39 18.95 15.37
CA HIS A 117 0.87 18.68 16.08
C HIS A 117 2.04 18.40 15.12
N ALA A 118 1.76 17.83 13.95
CA ALA A 118 2.75 17.65 12.88
C ALA A 118 3.08 18.95 12.12
N GLY A 119 2.41 20.08 12.43
CA GLY A 119 2.57 21.35 11.72
C GLY A 119 1.76 21.43 10.42
N LEU A 120 0.79 20.53 10.22
CA LEU A 120 -0.08 20.47 9.05
C LEU A 120 -1.41 21.19 9.33
N TYR A 121 -2.04 21.77 8.30
CA TYR A 121 -3.27 22.55 8.44
C TYR A 121 -4.52 21.66 8.28
N PRO A 122 -5.26 21.31 9.35
CA PRO A 122 -6.33 20.31 9.27
C PRO A 122 -7.56 20.79 8.48
N THR A 123 -7.81 22.11 8.46
CA THR A 123 -8.97 22.70 7.78
C THR A 123 -8.95 22.54 6.26
N LEU A 124 -7.74 22.47 5.67
CA LEU A 124 -7.56 22.21 4.24
C LEU A 124 -7.72 20.71 3.89
N LEU A 125 -7.75 19.84 4.90
CA LEU A 125 -7.70 18.38 4.77
C LEU A 125 -9.03 17.70 5.12
N ILE A 126 -10.12 18.46 5.25
CA ILE A 126 -11.47 17.93 5.54
C ILE A 126 -11.88 16.81 4.57
N PRO A 127 -11.69 16.92 3.24
CA PRO A 127 -12.05 15.84 2.33
C PRO A 127 -11.29 14.53 2.60
N ALA A 128 -10.00 14.63 2.94
CA ALA A 128 -9.17 13.46 3.24
C ALA A 128 -9.59 12.81 4.58
N LEU A 129 -9.89 13.63 5.59
CA LEU A 129 -10.44 13.16 6.87
C LEU A 129 -11.78 12.43 6.68
N LEU A 130 -12.69 13.01 5.90
CA LEU A 130 -13.98 12.38 5.58
C LEU A 130 -13.80 11.08 4.79
N HIS A 131 -12.88 11.07 3.82
CA HIS A 131 -12.56 9.87 3.06
C HIS A 131 -12.04 8.74 3.98
N ASN A 132 -11.14 9.08 4.91
CA ASN A 132 -10.63 8.10 5.88
C ASN A 132 -11.74 7.58 6.82
N LEU A 133 -12.69 8.44 7.24
CA LEU A 133 -13.87 7.99 8.00
C LEU A 133 -14.76 7.05 7.19
N VAL A 134 -14.93 7.29 5.89
CA VAL A 134 -15.67 6.38 4.98
C VAL A 134 -14.95 5.04 4.88
N LEU A 135 -13.62 5.03 4.70
CA LEU A 135 -12.83 3.80 4.67
C LEU A 135 -12.92 3.05 6.01
N LEU A 136 -12.81 3.76 7.13
CA LEU A 136 -12.93 3.17 8.46
C LEU A 136 -14.31 2.54 8.66
N THR A 137 -15.36 3.22 8.21
CA THR A 137 -16.73 2.71 8.27
C THR A 137 -16.85 1.43 7.45
N ALA A 138 -16.41 1.48 6.19
CA ALA A 138 -16.54 0.39 5.22
C ALA A 138 -15.79 -0.89 5.64
N PHE A 139 -14.54 -0.74 6.09
CA PHE A 139 -13.64 -1.88 6.30
C PHE A 139 -13.52 -2.32 7.76
N PHE A 140 -13.95 -1.49 8.72
CA PHE A 140 -13.78 -1.81 10.14
C PHE A 140 -15.11 -1.81 10.90
N VAL A 141 -15.80 -0.67 10.96
CA VAL A 141 -16.99 -0.52 11.81
C VAL A 141 -18.15 -1.37 11.30
N LEU A 142 -18.40 -1.36 9.99
CA LEU A 142 -19.54 -2.04 9.39
C LEU A 142 -19.42 -3.58 9.44
N PRO A 143 -18.27 -4.21 9.13
CA PRO A 143 -18.07 -5.64 9.35
C PRO A 143 -18.28 -6.06 10.81
N ILE A 144 -17.73 -5.32 11.78
CA ILE A 144 -17.90 -5.62 13.21
C ILE A 144 -19.37 -5.49 13.62
N ALA A 145 -20.05 -4.42 13.20
CA ALA A 145 -21.45 -4.21 13.50
C ALA A 145 -22.33 -5.31 12.88
N ALA A 146 -22.04 -5.75 11.66
CA ALA A 146 -22.75 -6.83 10.99
C ALA A 146 -22.55 -8.18 11.71
N LEU A 147 -21.32 -8.50 12.14
CA LEU A 147 -21.04 -9.71 12.92
C LEU A 147 -21.70 -9.67 14.30
N ALA A 148 -21.65 -8.53 14.99
CA ALA A 148 -22.32 -8.33 16.27
C ALA A 148 -23.85 -8.50 16.14
N ALA A 149 -24.45 -8.02 15.04
CA ALA A 149 -25.88 -8.11 14.79
C ALA A 149 -26.40 -9.54 14.52
N VAL A 150 -25.52 -10.48 14.16
CA VAL A 150 -25.87 -11.90 13.88
C VAL A 150 -25.42 -12.87 14.97
N THR A 151 -24.76 -12.37 16.01
CA THR A 151 -24.28 -13.14 17.16
C THR A 151 -25.08 -12.78 18.41
N ASP A 152 -25.24 -13.73 19.32
CA ASP A 152 -26.05 -13.59 20.54
C ASP A 152 -25.21 -13.37 21.81
N SER A 153 -23.89 -13.56 21.73
CA SER A 153 -22.96 -13.43 22.84
C SER A 153 -21.59 -12.97 22.39
N PHE A 154 -20.85 -12.35 23.31
CA PHE A 154 -19.49 -11.88 23.05
C PHE A 154 -18.51 -12.99 22.69
N VAL A 155 -18.60 -14.16 23.34
CA VAL A 155 -17.73 -15.32 23.03
C VAL A 155 -17.94 -15.79 21.58
N ARG A 156 -19.20 -15.91 21.14
CA ARG A 156 -19.50 -16.29 19.76
C ARG A 156 -19.09 -15.22 18.77
N LEU A 157 -19.16 -13.94 19.14
CA LEU A 157 -18.62 -12.86 18.32
C LEU A 157 -17.10 -12.96 18.18
N ALA A 158 -16.36 -13.15 19.27
CA ALA A 158 -14.91 -13.28 19.23
C ALA A 158 -14.47 -14.44 18.32
N LEU A 159 -15.12 -15.60 18.46
CA LEU A 159 -14.89 -16.75 17.56
C LEU A 159 -15.27 -16.42 16.10
N ALA A 160 -16.38 -15.71 15.87
CA ALA A 160 -16.79 -15.31 14.52
C ALA A 160 -15.81 -14.32 13.88
N VAL A 161 -15.25 -13.39 14.65
CA VAL A 161 -14.24 -12.42 14.19
C VAL A 161 -12.94 -13.15 13.83
N ILE A 162 -12.46 -14.07 14.68
CA ILE A 162 -11.28 -14.87 14.39
C ILE A 162 -11.50 -15.71 13.12
N ALA A 163 -12.66 -16.39 13.01
CA ALA A 163 -13.01 -17.17 11.83
C ALA A 163 -13.09 -16.28 10.57
N ALA A 164 -13.66 -15.08 10.68
CA ALA A 164 -13.73 -14.12 9.59
C ALA A 164 -12.33 -13.64 9.16
N ILE A 165 -11.42 -13.34 10.09
CA ILE A 165 -10.04 -12.97 9.79
C ILE A 165 -9.34 -14.10 9.05
N VAL A 166 -9.38 -15.34 9.57
CA VAL A 166 -8.75 -16.51 8.94
C VAL A 166 -9.31 -16.72 7.54
N TYR A 167 -10.63 -16.66 7.40
CA TYR A 167 -11.31 -16.78 6.11
C TYR A 167 -10.88 -15.68 5.12
N LEU A 168 -10.82 -14.42 5.54
CA LEU A 168 -10.38 -13.30 4.70
C LEU A 168 -8.90 -13.40 4.33
N VAL A 169 -8.04 -13.91 5.21
CA VAL A 169 -6.62 -14.17 4.90
C VAL A 169 -6.48 -15.27 3.86
N ILE A 170 -7.22 -16.37 3.98
CA ILE A 170 -7.20 -17.46 2.99
C ILE A 170 -7.71 -16.97 1.63
N MET A 171 -8.86 -16.27 1.62
CA MET A 171 -9.43 -15.73 0.39
C MET A 171 -8.54 -14.66 -0.24
N GLY A 172 -8.01 -13.75 0.57
CA GLY A 172 -7.08 -12.71 0.13
C GLY A 172 -5.78 -13.30 -0.40
N GLY A 173 -5.24 -14.34 0.24
CA GLY A 173 -4.09 -15.09 -0.24
C GLY A 173 -4.36 -15.80 -1.56
N LEU A 174 -5.54 -16.40 -1.74
CA LEU A 174 -5.94 -17.03 -3.00
C LEU A 174 -6.06 -16.00 -4.13
N VAL A 175 -6.71 -14.85 -3.89
CA VAL A 175 -6.80 -13.76 -4.86
C VAL A 175 -5.43 -13.19 -5.18
N ALA A 176 -4.62 -12.89 -4.15
CA ALA A 176 -3.27 -12.38 -4.33
C ALA A 176 -2.38 -13.38 -5.10
N TRP A 177 -2.56 -14.69 -4.90
CA TRP A 177 -1.85 -15.71 -5.66
C TRP A 177 -2.21 -15.66 -7.15
N THR A 178 -3.49 -15.51 -7.49
CA THR A 178 -3.93 -15.45 -8.90
C THR A 178 -3.60 -14.11 -9.56
N THR A 179 -3.56 -13.01 -8.80
CA THR A 179 -3.34 -11.66 -9.33
C THR A 179 -1.97 -11.06 -9.00
N TRP A 180 -1.05 -11.85 -8.46
CA TRP A 180 0.28 -11.36 -8.07
C TRP A 180 1.00 -10.69 -9.24
N GLY A 181 1.55 -9.50 -9.00
CA GLY A 181 2.24 -8.71 -10.02
C GLY A 181 1.32 -8.11 -11.08
N ASN A 182 0.05 -8.53 -11.14
CA ASN A 182 -0.88 -8.02 -12.13
C ASN A 182 -1.31 -6.60 -11.81
N MET A 183 -1.38 -5.77 -12.85
CA MET A 183 -1.97 -4.44 -12.76
C MET A 183 -3.48 -4.59 -12.51
N ALA A 184 -3.97 -3.99 -11.42
CA ALA A 184 -5.41 -3.88 -11.20
C ALA A 184 -6.00 -2.87 -12.19
N PRO A 185 -7.14 -3.16 -12.85
CA PRO A 185 -7.77 -2.17 -13.71
C PRO A 185 -8.17 -0.91 -12.91
N PRO A 186 -8.09 0.28 -13.53
CA PRO A 186 -8.48 1.52 -12.86
C PRO A 186 -9.90 1.46 -12.31
N HIS A 187 -10.11 2.05 -11.13
CA HIS A 187 -11.39 2.15 -10.42
C HIS A 187 -12.04 0.84 -9.98
N VAL A 188 -11.63 -0.34 -10.46
CA VAL A 188 -12.23 -1.63 -10.10
C VAL A 188 -12.12 -1.87 -8.59
N THR A 189 -10.95 -1.64 -8.01
CA THR A 189 -10.75 -1.77 -6.56
C THR A 189 -11.69 -0.85 -5.76
N THR A 190 -11.85 0.41 -6.20
CA THR A 190 -12.77 1.38 -5.58
C THR A 190 -14.22 0.92 -5.70
N VAL A 191 -14.65 0.44 -6.88
CA VAL A 191 -16.01 -0.03 -7.13
C VAL A 191 -16.33 -1.27 -6.28
N PHE A 192 -15.43 -2.25 -6.22
CA PHE A 192 -15.62 -3.45 -5.40
C PHE A 192 -15.64 -3.13 -3.91
N SER A 193 -14.79 -2.20 -3.47
CA SER A 193 -14.78 -1.71 -2.08
C SER A 193 -16.10 -1.02 -1.72
N ALA A 194 -16.60 -0.14 -2.59
CA ALA A 194 -17.87 0.53 -2.40
C ALA A 194 -19.04 -0.48 -2.40
N LEU A 195 -19.03 -1.44 -3.32
CA LEU A 195 -20.05 -2.49 -3.40
C LEU A 195 -20.05 -3.38 -2.14
N PHE A 196 -18.87 -3.77 -1.64
CA PHE A 196 -18.74 -4.51 -0.40
C PHE A 196 -19.37 -3.75 0.78
N ALA A 197 -19.03 -2.48 0.95
CA ALA A 197 -19.58 -1.64 2.00
C ALA A 197 -21.11 -1.48 1.88
N LEU A 198 -21.62 -1.22 0.69
CA LEU A 198 -23.06 -1.06 0.45
C LEU A 198 -23.83 -2.36 0.74
N LEU A 199 -23.31 -3.51 0.31
CA LEU A 199 -23.93 -4.82 0.55
C LEU A 199 -23.90 -5.21 2.03
N LEU A 200 -22.80 -4.92 2.76
CA LEU A 200 -22.77 -5.10 4.21
C LEU A 200 -23.79 -4.23 4.93
N ALA A 201 -23.94 -2.96 4.51
CA ALA A 201 -24.93 -2.06 5.10
C ALA A 201 -26.36 -2.53 4.80
N ALA A 202 -26.60 -3.07 3.61
CA ALA A 202 -27.87 -3.68 3.25
C ALA A 202 -28.16 -4.92 4.10
N ILE A 203 -27.17 -5.81 4.31
CA ILE A 203 -27.31 -6.99 5.18
C ILE A 203 -27.62 -6.58 6.62
N LEU A 204 -26.91 -5.59 7.16
CA LEU A 204 -27.14 -5.07 8.51
C LEU A 204 -28.56 -4.49 8.63
N THR A 205 -28.97 -3.65 7.68
CA THR A 205 -30.32 -3.06 7.66
C THR A 205 -31.40 -4.13 7.52
N PHE A 206 -31.19 -5.11 6.65
CA PHE A 206 -32.07 -6.26 6.47
C PHE A 206 -32.21 -7.08 7.76
N GLN A 207 -31.11 -7.28 8.49
CA GLN A 207 -31.09 -7.97 9.78
C GLN A 207 -31.91 -7.21 10.84
N TYR A 208 -31.79 -5.87 10.92
CA TYR A 208 -32.62 -5.05 11.82
C TYR A 208 -34.12 -5.06 11.43
N ALA A 209 -34.43 -5.07 10.14
CA ALA A 209 -35.79 -4.99 9.63
C ALA A 209 -36.54 -6.33 9.72
N THR A 210 -35.91 -7.42 9.29
CA THR A 210 -36.58 -8.73 9.09
C THR A 210 -36.23 -9.78 10.14
N ARG A 211 -35.12 -9.59 10.88
CA ARG A 211 -34.62 -10.52 11.91
C ARG A 211 -34.32 -11.94 11.42
N ARG A 212 -34.19 -12.14 10.10
CA ARG A 212 -33.89 -13.46 9.51
C ARG A 212 -32.39 -13.77 9.57
N THR A 213 -31.95 -14.17 10.75
CA THR A 213 -30.53 -14.35 11.11
C THR A 213 -29.79 -15.36 10.23
N THR A 214 -30.46 -16.44 9.80
CA THR A 214 -29.88 -17.47 8.93
C THR A 214 -29.51 -16.91 7.56
N HIS A 215 -30.40 -16.13 6.94
CA HIS A 215 -30.14 -15.49 5.66
C HIS A 215 -29.03 -14.43 5.78
N ALA A 216 -29.02 -13.63 6.86
CA ALA A 216 -27.96 -12.66 7.10
C ALA A 216 -26.58 -13.33 7.27
N ARG A 217 -26.50 -14.44 8.03
CA ARG A 217 -25.26 -15.21 8.21
C ARG A 217 -24.74 -15.79 6.89
N LEU A 218 -25.63 -16.41 6.10
CA LEU A 218 -25.26 -16.93 4.79
C LEU A 218 -24.78 -15.82 3.85
N ALA A 219 -25.45 -14.67 3.85
CA ALA A 219 -25.06 -13.51 3.05
C ALA A 219 -23.68 -12.96 3.46
N LEU A 220 -23.36 -12.90 4.76
CA LEU A 220 -22.07 -12.44 5.25
C LEU A 220 -20.90 -13.34 4.82
N VAL A 221 -21.13 -14.66 4.77
CA VAL A 221 -20.11 -15.61 4.28
C VAL A 221 -20.00 -15.58 2.76
N ALA A 222 -21.13 -15.52 2.05
CA ALA A 222 -21.17 -15.55 0.60
C ALA A 222 -20.61 -14.28 -0.05
N LEU A 223 -20.81 -13.12 0.57
CA LEU A 223 -20.41 -11.81 0.01
C LEU A 223 -18.92 -11.74 -0.39
N PRO A 224 -17.94 -11.93 0.53
CA PRO A 224 -16.52 -11.89 0.18
C PRO A 224 -16.11 -12.98 -0.82
N ALA A 225 -16.66 -14.20 -0.72
CA ALA A 225 -16.42 -15.27 -1.70
C ALA A 225 -16.85 -14.87 -3.12
N LEU A 226 -18.08 -14.35 -3.24
CA LEU A 226 -18.63 -13.94 -4.53
C LEU A 226 -17.88 -12.75 -5.11
N LEU A 227 -17.56 -11.73 -4.30
CA LEU A 227 -16.76 -10.59 -4.77
C LEU A 227 -15.34 -11.02 -5.18
N GLY A 228 -14.68 -11.89 -4.41
CA GLY A 228 -13.37 -12.43 -4.79
C GLY A 228 -13.43 -13.24 -6.08
N LEU A 229 -14.46 -14.07 -6.26
CA LEU A 229 -14.69 -14.84 -7.49
C LEU A 229 -14.93 -13.92 -8.68
N ILE A 230 -15.83 -12.94 -8.56
CA ILE A 230 -16.11 -11.96 -9.62
C ILE A 230 -14.85 -11.18 -9.97
N PHE A 231 -14.05 -10.77 -8.97
CA PHE A 231 -12.79 -10.08 -9.19
C PHE A 231 -11.80 -10.94 -10.00
N CYS A 232 -11.63 -12.22 -9.64
CA CYS A 232 -10.79 -13.16 -10.39
C CYS A 232 -11.28 -13.43 -11.82
N LEU A 233 -12.60 -13.42 -12.04
CA LEU A 233 -13.21 -13.61 -13.36
C LEU A 233 -13.30 -12.33 -14.19
N THR A 234 -12.97 -11.18 -13.62
CA THR A 234 -13.06 -9.89 -14.30
C THR A 234 -12.05 -9.85 -15.46
N PRO A 235 -12.45 -9.48 -16.69
CA PRO A 235 -11.56 -9.43 -17.84
C PRO A 235 -10.61 -8.21 -17.76
N ALA A 236 -9.61 -8.29 -16.87
CA ALA A 236 -8.71 -7.20 -16.53
C ALA A 236 -8.04 -6.59 -17.78
N SER A 237 -7.58 -7.43 -18.71
CA SER A 237 -6.93 -6.97 -19.93
C SER A 237 -7.83 -6.12 -20.83
N ALA A 238 -9.13 -6.43 -20.89
CA ALA A 238 -10.07 -5.65 -21.68
C ALA A 238 -10.36 -4.29 -21.02
N LEU A 239 -10.57 -4.29 -19.70
CA LEU A 239 -10.81 -3.08 -18.92
C LEU A 239 -9.60 -2.13 -18.89
N ILE A 240 -8.39 -2.69 -18.83
CA ILE A 240 -7.15 -1.88 -18.92
C ILE A 240 -7.04 -1.28 -20.32
N ARG A 241 -7.20 -2.08 -21.39
CA ARG A 241 -7.15 -1.55 -22.77
C ARG A 241 -8.19 -0.46 -23.03
N SER A 242 -9.40 -0.57 -22.48
CA SER A 242 -10.42 0.48 -22.61
C SER A 242 -10.08 1.74 -21.81
N SER A 243 -9.37 1.60 -20.68
CA SER A 243 -8.97 2.74 -19.84
C SER A 243 -7.72 3.46 -20.37
N TYR A 244 -6.89 2.78 -21.16
CA TYR A 244 -5.65 3.28 -21.74
C TYR A 244 -5.68 3.21 -23.28
N PRO A 245 -6.43 4.11 -23.96
CA PRO A 245 -6.50 4.13 -25.42
C PRO A 245 -5.14 4.46 -26.04
N ALA A 246 -4.89 4.02 -27.28
CA ALA A 246 -3.62 4.27 -27.97
C ALA A 246 -3.37 5.79 -28.14
N LEU A 247 -2.19 6.25 -27.72
CA LEU A 247 -1.76 7.63 -27.93
C LEU A 247 -1.38 7.82 -29.41
N ALA A 248 -1.90 8.87 -30.04
CA ALA A 248 -1.63 9.21 -31.43
C ALA A 248 -0.98 10.60 -31.55
N GLY A 249 -0.15 10.78 -32.59
CA GLY A 249 0.45 12.07 -32.94
C GLY A 249 1.71 12.42 -32.14
N SER A 250 1.97 13.72 -31.99
CA SER A 250 3.19 14.26 -31.35
C SER A 250 3.26 14.09 -29.84
N VAL A 251 2.20 13.56 -29.21
CA VAL A 251 2.11 13.37 -27.76
C VAL A 251 2.62 11.99 -27.32
N ALA A 252 2.75 11.04 -28.26
CA ALA A 252 3.23 9.69 -27.93
C ALA A 252 4.77 9.64 -27.88
N PRO A 253 5.39 9.12 -26.80
CA PRO A 253 6.82 8.87 -26.79
C PRO A 253 7.18 7.86 -27.88
N ARG A 254 8.30 8.12 -28.57
CA ARG A 254 8.86 7.21 -29.57
C ARG A 254 9.74 6.21 -28.86
N LEU A 255 9.37 4.94 -28.94
CA LEU A 255 10.16 3.85 -28.42
C LEU A 255 11.12 3.36 -29.52
N SER A 256 12.40 3.22 -29.19
CA SER A 256 13.36 2.61 -30.11
C SER A 256 13.08 1.12 -30.27
N PRO A 257 13.42 0.52 -31.43
CA PRO A 257 13.39 -0.93 -31.59
C PRO A 257 14.22 -1.63 -30.51
N LEU A 258 13.79 -2.83 -30.14
CA LEU A 258 14.52 -3.67 -29.18
C LEU A 258 15.77 -4.25 -29.86
N PRO A 259 16.81 -4.60 -29.11
CA PRO A 259 17.93 -5.37 -29.65
C PRO A 259 17.45 -6.69 -30.27
N ASP A 260 18.06 -7.09 -31.39
CA ASP A 260 17.71 -8.36 -32.08
C ASP A 260 17.97 -9.60 -31.22
N GLN A 261 18.89 -9.49 -30.25
CA GLN A 261 19.18 -10.52 -29.27
C GLN A 261 18.82 -10.03 -27.87
N LEU A 262 17.81 -10.67 -27.27
CA LEU A 262 17.40 -10.39 -25.90
C LEU A 262 17.99 -11.43 -24.96
N ARG A 263 18.74 -10.95 -23.97
CA ARG A 263 19.36 -11.79 -22.95
C ARG A 263 18.51 -11.79 -21.68
N PRO A 264 17.98 -12.94 -21.24
CA PRO A 264 17.33 -13.02 -19.94
C PRO A 264 18.37 -12.77 -18.84
N LYS A 265 17.99 -12.01 -17.81
CA LYS A 265 18.81 -11.90 -16.60
C LYS A 265 18.42 -13.04 -15.67
N PRO A 266 19.36 -13.72 -14.98
CA PRO A 266 18.98 -14.63 -13.90
C PRO A 266 18.08 -13.87 -12.93
N SER A 267 16.93 -14.47 -12.57
CA SER A 267 15.95 -13.86 -11.68
C SER A 267 16.68 -13.40 -10.41
N PRO A 268 16.65 -12.10 -10.06
CA PRO A 268 17.18 -11.66 -8.78
C PRO A 268 16.32 -12.30 -7.70
N THR A 269 16.96 -13.03 -6.79
CA THR A 269 16.64 -13.32 -5.36
C THR A 269 15.20 -13.14 -4.82
N ASP A 270 14.16 -13.26 -5.64
CA ASP A 270 12.76 -13.26 -5.22
C ASP A 270 12.33 -14.72 -5.10
N PRO A 271 12.18 -15.24 -3.87
CA PRO A 271 11.84 -16.64 -3.64
C PRO A 271 10.59 -17.05 -4.41
N LEU A 272 9.60 -16.15 -4.54
CA LEU A 272 8.32 -16.45 -5.16
C LEU A 272 8.40 -16.61 -6.69
N GLN A 273 9.24 -15.82 -7.37
CA GLN A 273 9.51 -16.00 -8.80
C GLN A 273 10.20 -17.33 -9.06
N GLN A 274 11.13 -17.71 -8.18
CA GLN A 274 11.80 -18.99 -8.21
C GLN A 274 10.82 -20.17 -7.99
N PHE A 275 9.82 -20.01 -7.13
CA PHE A 275 8.77 -21.01 -6.91
C PHE A 275 7.84 -21.21 -8.11
N ARG A 276 7.63 -20.20 -8.97
CA ARG A 276 6.77 -20.33 -10.17
C ARG A 276 7.49 -20.90 -11.39
N GLY A 277 8.82 -20.91 -11.39
CA GLY A 277 9.60 -21.32 -12.56
C GLY A 277 9.45 -20.35 -13.72
N ASP A 278 9.38 -19.04 -13.42
CA ASP A 278 9.35 -17.99 -14.44
C ASP A 278 10.77 -17.53 -14.80
N VAL A 279 10.97 -17.13 -16.06
CA VAL A 279 12.17 -16.47 -16.57
C VAL A 279 11.85 -14.99 -16.73
N LEU A 280 12.77 -14.13 -16.27
CA LEU A 280 12.61 -12.69 -16.38
C LEU A 280 13.25 -12.19 -17.67
N LEU A 281 12.40 -11.76 -18.61
CA LEU A 281 12.85 -11.10 -19.83
C LEU A 281 13.08 -9.62 -19.55
N VAL A 282 14.32 -9.15 -19.67
CA VAL A 282 14.65 -7.74 -19.54
C VAL A 282 14.61 -7.12 -20.94
N LEU A 283 13.64 -6.24 -21.17
CA LEU A 283 13.45 -5.52 -22.43
C LEU A 283 14.02 -4.11 -22.28
N PRO A 284 15.25 -3.83 -22.75
CA PRO A 284 15.77 -2.47 -22.75
C PRO A 284 15.08 -1.66 -23.83
N MET A 285 14.53 -0.51 -23.46
CA MET A 285 13.91 0.42 -24.39
C MET A 285 14.55 1.80 -24.25
N GLN A 286 14.89 2.41 -25.38
CA GLN A 286 15.26 3.82 -25.42
C GLN A 286 14.03 4.62 -25.75
N VAL A 287 13.89 5.76 -25.09
CA VAL A 287 12.71 6.60 -25.19
C VAL A 287 13.13 7.94 -25.76
N ALA A 288 12.45 8.37 -26.83
CA ALA A 288 12.73 9.62 -27.52
C ALA A 288 11.44 10.41 -27.76
N GLY A 289 11.57 11.71 -28.03
CA GLY A 289 10.42 12.57 -28.34
C GLY A 289 9.53 12.91 -27.15
N ILE A 290 10.08 12.89 -25.93
CA ILE A 290 9.42 13.43 -24.74
C ILE A 290 9.86 14.88 -24.58
N ASP A 291 8.90 15.80 -24.45
CA ASP A 291 9.19 17.22 -24.15
C ASP A 291 9.78 17.37 -22.74
N GLU A 292 10.64 18.37 -22.53
CA GLU A 292 11.32 18.60 -21.23
C GLU A 292 10.36 18.76 -20.04
N ASN A 293 9.15 19.28 -20.28
CA ASN A 293 8.12 19.51 -19.26
C ASN A 293 7.06 18.39 -19.20
N THR A 294 7.36 17.24 -19.80
CA THR A 294 6.44 16.11 -19.89
C THR A 294 7.06 14.89 -19.22
N LEU A 295 6.23 14.17 -18.47
CA LEU A 295 6.59 12.95 -17.78
C LEU A 295 5.57 11.87 -18.09
N PHE A 296 6.04 10.68 -18.42
CA PHE A 296 5.20 9.50 -18.52
C PHE A 296 5.49 8.56 -17.36
N ARG A 297 4.46 8.16 -16.64
CA ARG A 297 4.55 7.05 -15.67
C ARG A 297 4.04 5.79 -16.33
N ILE A 298 4.83 4.73 -16.29
CA ILE A 298 4.42 3.41 -16.76
C ILE A 298 3.65 2.76 -15.62
N ASN A 299 2.32 2.75 -15.70
CA ASN A 299 1.48 2.09 -14.69
C ASN A 299 1.46 0.57 -14.88
N GLY A 300 1.66 0.10 -16.10
CA GLY A 300 1.78 -1.32 -16.37
C GLY A 300 2.18 -1.64 -17.80
N TYR A 301 2.45 -2.91 -18.05
CA TYR A 301 2.89 -3.40 -19.35
C TYR A 301 2.34 -4.80 -19.63
N SER A 302 2.23 -5.13 -20.91
CA SER A 302 1.88 -6.47 -21.41
C SER A 302 2.73 -6.79 -22.64
N LEU A 303 3.23 -8.02 -22.73
CA LEU A 303 4.02 -8.51 -23.84
C LEU A 303 3.23 -9.59 -24.58
N THR A 304 3.04 -9.39 -25.89
CA THR A 304 2.58 -10.43 -26.80
C THR A 304 3.78 -10.97 -27.58
N VAL A 305 3.88 -12.30 -27.65
CA VAL A 305 4.92 -13.04 -28.35
C VAL A 305 4.25 -13.92 -29.39
N ASP A 306 4.59 -13.68 -30.64
CA ASP A 306 4.12 -14.39 -31.83
C ASP A 306 5.28 -15.16 -32.46
N ALA A 307 5.26 -16.48 -32.37
CA ALA A 307 6.27 -17.37 -32.92
C ALA A 307 5.61 -18.51 -33.72
N PRO A 308 6.35 -19.21 -34.61
CA PRO A 308 5.81 -20.36 -35.35
C PRO A 308 5.18 -21.40 -34.41
N GLY A 309 3.85 -21.54 -34.44
CA GLY A 309 3.11 -22.48 -33.60
C GLY A 309 2.86 -22.03 -32.16
N LEU A 310 3.16 -20.77 -31.80
CA LEU A 310 2.88 -20.22 -30.46
C LEU A 310 2.44 -18.76 -30.54
N HIS A 311 1.25 -18.49 -30.00
CA HIS A 311 0.81 -17.13 -29.66
C HIS A 311 0.64 -17.06 -28.13
N TRP A 312 1.36 -16.16 -27.49
CA TRP A 312 1.25 -15.94 -26.05
C TRP A 312 1.14 -14.46 -25.74
N THR A 313 0.24 -14.09 -24.84
CA THR A 313 0.13 -12.73 -24.31
C THR A 313 0.25 -12.78 -22.81
N SER A 314 1.18 -12.01 -22.24
CA SER A 314 1.35 -11.89 -20.80
C SER A 314 0.15 -11.16 -20.18
N PRO A 315 -0.25 -11.50 -18.94
CA PRO A 315 -1.13 -10.63 -18.17
C PRO A 315 -0.47 -9.27 -17.98
N TRP A 316 -1.29 -8.23 -17.82
CA TRP A 316 -0.79 -6.88 -17.51
C TRP A 316 -0.07 -6.90 -16.17
N GLN A 317 1.20 -6.52 -16.16
CA GLN A 317 1.99 -6.39 -14.94
C GLN A 317 2.02 -4.94 -14.47
N LEU A 318 2.06 -4.71 -13.16
CA LEU A 318 2.23 -3.40 -12.56
C LEU A 318 3.65 -2.90 -12.82
N SER A 319 3.79 -1.61 -13.14
CA SER A 319 5.07 -0.91 -13.13
C SER A 319 4.94 0.39 -12.33
N GLY A 320 6.05 0.85 -11.77
CA GLY A 320 6.19 2.17 -11.16
C GLY A 320 7.24 3.04 -11.87
N GLU A 321 7.80 2.53 -12.97
CA GLU A 321 8.86 3.18 -13.73
C GLU A 321 8.36 4.45 -14.41
N GLN A 322 9.29 5.37 -14.66
CA GLN A 322 8.97 6.68 -15.22
C GLN A 322 9.91 7.03 -16.36
N MET A 323 9.40 7.80 -17.31
CA MET A 323 10.12 8.23 -18.51
C MET A 323 9.99 9.75 -18.62
N ASN A 324 11.13 10.45 -18.66
CA ASN A 324 11.22 11.88 -18.95
C ASN A 324 12.25 12.13 -20.06
N ALA A 325 12.38 13.38 -20.52
CA ALA A 325 13.33 13.77 -21.57
C ALA A 325 14.80 13.44 -21.24
N GLY A 326 15.15 13.36 -19.95
CA GLY A 326 16.49 13.02 -19.45
C GLY A 326 16.71 11.55 -19.13
N THR A 327 15.74 10.66 -19.40
CA THR A 327 15.86 9.21 -19.13
C THR A 327 16.26 8.50 -20.43
N PRO A 328 17.57 8.27 -20.69
CA PRO A 328 18.01 7.76 -22.00
C PRO A 328 17.60 6.31 -22.25
N ALA A 329 17.42 5.52 -21.19
CA ALA A 329 17.01 4.12 -21.26
C ALA A 329 16.20 3.72 -20.03
N THR A 330 15.14 2.96 -20.26
CA THR A 330 14.36 2.28 -19.22
C THR A 330 14.31 0.80 -19.58
N TYR A 331 14.15 -0.08 -18.61
CA TYR A 331 13.94 -1.50 -18.89
C TYR A 331 12.62 -1.97 -18.29
N VAL A 332 11.98 -2.90 -18.98
CA VAL A 332 10.79 -3.57 -18.48
C VAL A 332 11.12 -5.03 -18.24
N GLN A 333 10.72 -5.56 -17.09
CA GLN A 333 11.00 -6.93 -16.68
C GLN A 333 9.75 -7.78 -16.84
N VAL A 334 9.68 -8.61 -17.87
CA VAL A 334 8.49 -9.43 -18.15
C VAL A 334 8.69 -10.85 -17.63
N PRO A 335 7.91 -11.31 -16.64
CA PRO A 335 7.92 -12.71 -16.25
C PRO A 335 7.29 -13.56 -17.35
N MET A 336 8.02 -14.57 -17.81
CA MET A 336 7.56 -15.55 -18.79
C MET A 336 7.72 -16.96 -18.22
N PRO A 337 6.69 -17.82 -18.30
CA PRO A 337 6.81 -19.22 -17.88
C PRO A 337 7.96 -19.93 -18.58
N PHE A 338 8.83 -20.61 -17.84
CA PHE A 338 10.03 -21.28 -18.40
C PHE A 338 9.66 -22.28 -19.52
N ALA A 339 8.54 -22.98 -19.40
CA ALA A 339 8.07 -23.92 -20.42
C ALA A 339 7.71 -23.25 -21.76
N LEU A 340 7.28 -21.98 -21.73
CA LEU A 340 7.03 -21.20 -22.94
C LEU A 340 8.33 -20.65 -23.50
N PHE A 341 9.20 -20.13 -22.63
CA PHE A 341 10.54 -19.67 -23.02
C PHE A 341 11.32 -20.77 -23.73
N GLU A 342 11.31 -22.00 -23.22
CA GLU A 342 11.98 -23.16 -23.83
C GLU A 342 11.47 -23.52 -25.24
N LYS A 343 10.23 -23.18 -25.58
CA LYS A 343 9.65 -23.41 -26.92
C LYS A 343 10.03 -22.34 -27.92
N VAL A 344 10.18 -21.09 -27.46
CA VAL A 344 10.47 -19.94 -28.32
C VAL A 344 11.96 -19.63 -28.40
N ARG A 345 12.76 -20.09 -27.44
CA ARG A 345 14.22 -19.89 -27.45
C ARG A 345 14.81 -20.30 -28.79
N ASN A 346 15.75 -19.52 -29.30
CA ASN A 346 16.40 -19.72 -30.60
C ASN A 346 15.47 -19.70 -31.83
N THR A 347 14.18 -19.36 -31.68
CA THR A 347 13.25 -19.17 -32.80
C THR A 347 12.99 -17.66 -32.95
N PRO A 348 13.04 -17.10 -34.17
CA PRO A 348 12.67 -15.71 -34.37
C PRO A 348 11.19 -15.53 -33.99
N ALA A 349 10.94 -14.59 -33.08
CA ALA A 349 9.60 -14.26 -32.60
C ALA A 349 9.29 -12.78 -32.83
N ASP A 350 8.06 -12.50 -33.20
CA ASP A 350 7.53 -11.15 -33.25
C ASP A 350 7.06 -10.76 -31.84
N LEU A 351 7.60 -9.66 -31.33
CA LEU A 351 7.33 -9.16 -29.98
C LEU A 351 6.51 -7.88 -30.09
N ARG A 352 5.38 -7.83 -29.40
CA ARG A 352 4.57 -6.61 -29.23
C ARG A 352 4.49 -6.26 -27.76
N LEU A 353 5.25 -5.24 -27.34
CA LEU A 353 5.20 -4.68 -26.01
C LEU A 353 4.18 -3.54 -25.99
N THR A 354 3.19 -3.61 -25.10
CA THR A 354 2.22 -2.54 -24.86
C THR A 354 2.46 -1.95 -23.48
N LEU A 355 2.63 -0.63 -23.40
CA LEU A 355 2.78 0.11 -22.15
C LEU A 355 1.50 0.89 -21.86
N ALA A 356 0.99 0.81 -20.64
CA ALA A 356 -0.05 1.68 -20.10
C ALA A 356 0.62 2.86 -19.40
N LEU A 357 0.38 4.06 -19.92
CA LEU A 357 1.06 5.29 -19.55
C LEU A 357 0.09 6.32 -18.99
N ASP A 358 0.53 6.99 -17.93
CA ASP A 358 -0.05 8.24 -17.48
C ASP A 358 0.77 9.39 -18.04
N HIS A 359 0.13 10.22 -18.87
CA HIS A 359 0.72 11.43 -19.38
C HIS A 359 0.57 12.52 -18.33
N MET A 360 1.70 13.05 -17.85
CA MET A 360 1.72 14.11 -16.87
C MET A 360 2.49 15.31 -17.39
N LYS A 361 1.95 16.50 -17.12
CA LYS A 361 2.65 17.75 -17.35
C LYS A 361 3.35 18.17 -16.07
N VAL A 362 4.66 18.33 -16.14
CA VAL A 362 5.48 18.85 -15.05
C VAL A 362 5.19 20.35 -14.94
N GLY A 363 4.71 20.77 -13.77
CA GLY A 363 4.50 22.19 -13.46
C GLY A 363 5.81 22.94 -13.31
N ASN A 364 5.73 24.27 -13.20
CA ASN A 364 6.90 25.09 -12.89
C ASN A 364 7.53 24.66 -11.55
N PRO A 365 8.87 24.64 -11.44
CA PRO A 365 9.53 24.30 -10.20
C PRO A 365 9.18 25.28 -9.08
N TYR A 366 8.82 24.75 -7.93
CA TYR A 366 8.81 25.46 -6.66
C TYR A 366 10.22 25.37 -6.07
N ILE A 367 10.94 26.48 -6.10
CA ILE A 367 12.28 26.56 -5.52
C ILE A 367 12.15 26.87 -4.03
N ILE A 368 12.63 25.95 -3.20
CA ILE A 368 12.58 26.06 -1.73
C ILE A 368 13.98 25.81 -1.18
N LYS A 369 14.39 26.55 -0.14
CA LYS A 369 15.64 26.29 0.57
C LYS A 369 15.41 25.26 1.66
N ALA A 370 16.19 24.20 1.68
CA ALA A 370 16.12 23.16 2.69
C ALA A 370 16.74 23.66 4.01
N THR A 371 15.98 24.36 4.83
CA THR A 371 16.47 24.88 6.12
C THR A 371 16.51 23.78 7.18
N ARG A 372 17.35 23.92 8.22
CA ARG A 372 17.30 23.04 9.40
C ARG A 372 15.95 23.09 10.11
N ALA A 373 15.34 24.27 10.16
CA ALA A 373 13.97 24.45 10.62
C ALA A 373 12.97 23.84 9.64
N SER A 374 11.75 23.57 10.13
CA SER A 374 10.67 23.04 9.31
C SER A 374 10.38 23.94 8.10
N PHE A 375 10.39 23.38 6.90
CA PHE A 375 10.08 24.08 5.65
C PHE A 375 8.90 23.42 4.92
N PRO A 376 7.99 24.22 4.33
CA PRO A 376 6.81 23.68 3.66
C PRO A 376 7.20 23.03 2.33
N ILE A 377 6.46 22.01 1.95
CA ILE A 377 6.55 21.40 0.62
C ILE A 377 5.16 21.28 -0.03
N PRO A 378 5.08 21.21 -1.37
CA PRO A 378 3.81 21.06 -2.07
C PRO A 378 3.00 19.84 -1.60
N GLY A 379 1.67 19.93 -1.69
CA GLY A 379 0.76 18.91 -1.16
C GLY A 379 0.49 19.02 0.35
N HIS A 380 0.63 20.23 0.90
CA HIS A 380 0.45 20.52 2.34
C HIS A 380 1.39 19.76 3.25
N GLY A 381 2.53 19.27 2.74
CA GLY A 381 3.54 18.60 3.55
C GLY A 381 4.51 19.59 4.20
N SER A 382 5.28 19.08 5.15
CA SER A 382 6.35 19.84 5.81
C SER A 382 7.56 18.95 6.05
N CYS A 383 8.75 19.42 5.73
CA CYS A 383 9.99 18.69 5.95
C CYS A 383 10.85 19.37 7.01
N SER A 384 11.60 18.59 7.76
CA SER A 384 12.57 19.09 8.74
C SER A 384 13.76 18.15 8.82
N PHE A 385 14.95 18.70 9.07
CA PHE A 385 16.11 17.88 9.38
C PHE A 385 15.95 17.29 10.79
N THR A 386 16.02 15.97 10.89
CA THR A 386 15.99 15.27 12.17
C THR A 386 17.42 15.01 12.61
N ASN A 387 17.75 15.30 13.86
CA ASN A 387 19.06 14.98 14.39
C ASN A 387 19.24 13.45 14.37
N PRO A 388 20.38 12.92 13.89
CA PRO A 388 20.66 11.51 13.99
C PRO A 388 20.60 11.07 15.47
N PRO A 389 20.05 9.88 15.75
CA PRO A 389 19.88 9.39 17.12
C PRO A 389 21.21 9.08 17.85
N ASP A 390 22.34 9.04 17.13
CA ASP A 390 23.68 8.78 17.67
C ASP A 390 24.68 9.86 17.24
N ASP A 391 25.76 10.03 18.01
CA ASP A 391 26.96 10.89 17.78
C ASP A 391 27.67 10.67 16.42
N SER A 392 27.12 9.83 15.55
CA SER A 392 27.42 9.81 14.13
C SER A 392 27.31 11.22 13.54
N SER A 393 28.30 11.60 12.73
CA SER A 393 28.52 12.91 12.12
C SER A 393 27.26 13.82 12.07
N PRO A 394 27.28 15.01 12.73
CA PRO A 394 26.17 15.95 12.70
C PRO A 394 25.79 16.43 11.29
N ASP A 395 26.62 16.14 10.29
CA ASP A 395 26.38 16.47 8.89
C ASP A 395 25.50 15.46 8.14
N ALA A 396 25.20 14.29 8.73
CA ALA A 396 24.45 13.20 8.08
C ALA A 396 22.93 13.22 8.34
N ALA A 397 22.37 14.37 8.72
CA ALA A 397 20.93 14.49 8.97
C ALA A 397 20.13 14.37 7.65
N THR A 398 19.36 13.29 7.49
CA THR A 398 18.42 13.16 6.37
C THR A 398 17.12 13.93 6.73
N PRO A 399 16.61 14.80 5.83
CA PRO A 399 15.36 15.47 6.10
C PRO A 399 14.21 14.47 6.06
N VAL A 400 13.30 14.60 7.03
CA VAL A 400 12.06 13.82 7.08
C VAL A 400 10.91 14.73 6.69
N CYS A 401 10.14 14.30 5.70
CA CYS A 401 8.95 14.98 5.22
C CYS A 401 7.69 14.33 5.80
N ARG A 402 6.77 15.16 6.27
CA ARG A 402 5.48 14.76 6.82
C ARG A 402 4.37 15.15 5.87
N PHE A 403 3.48 14.22 5.58
CA PHE A 403 2.33 14.40 4.70
C PHE A 403 1.03 13.98 5.40
N PRO A 404 -0.10 14.62 5.08
CA PRO A 404 -1.40 14.17 5.54
C PRO A 404 -1.89 12.97 4.72
N PHE A 405 -2.10 11.83 5.37
CA PHE A 405 -2.59 10.55 4.83
C PHE A 405 -1.73 9.87 3.77
N ALA A 406 -1.33 10.57 2.71
CA ALA A 406 -0.45 10.09 1.66
C ALA A 406 0.26 11.29 1.01
N PRO A 407 1.49 11.12 0.53
CA PRO A 407 2.13 12.14 -0.29
C PRO A 407 1.33 12.37 -1.58
N PRO A 408 1.35 13.60 -2.13
CA PRO A 408 0.83 13.86 -3.47
C PRO A 408 1.46 12.87 -4.48
N GLU A 409 0.62 12.21 -5.28
CA GLU A 409 0.98 11.00 -6.05
C GLU A 409 2.17 11.15 -7.02
N THR A 410 2.60 12.37 -7.32
CA THR A 410 3.49 12.73 -8.43
C THR A 410 4.34 13.98 -8.11
N THR A 411 5.04 13.97 -6.96
CA THR A 411 5.93 15.09 -6.59
C THR A 411 7.39 14.72 -6.78
N PHE A 412 8.07 15.46 -7.65
CA PHE A 412 9.48 15.30 -7.96
C PHE A 412 10.32 16.32 -7.24
N ILE A 413 11.47 15.89 -6.76
CA ILE A 413 12.40 16.76 -6.07
C ILE A 413 13.76 16.59 -6.72
N ALA A 414 14.36 17.70 -7.12
CA ALA A 414 15.76 17.75 -7.52
C ALA A 414 16.50 18.70 -6.59
N GLY A 415 17.69 18.34 -6.17
CA GLY A 415 18.49 19.15 -5.26
C GLY A 415 19.97 18.92 -5.46
N ALA A 416 20.78 19.95 -5.20
CA ALA A 416 22.22 19.79 -5.14
C ALA A 416 22.59 18.93 -3.92
N VAL A 417 23.42 17.90 -4.14
CA VAL A 417 23.88 16.99 -3.10
C VAL A 417 25.41 16.96 -3.04
N SER A 418 25.94 16.80 -1.83
CA SER A 418 27.38 16.74 -1.56
C SER A 418 27.80 15.32 -1.17
N PRO A 419 28.95 14.82 -1.65
CA PRO A 419 29.44 13.50 -1.29
C PRO A 419 30.04 13.53 0.13
N GLY A 420 29.55 12.67 1.01
CA GLY A 420 30.10 12.41 2.35
C GLY A 420 29.92 13.50 3.41
N SER A 421 30.04 14.79 3.08
CA SER A 421 29.86 15.89 4.04
C SER A 421 29.37 17.19 3.39
N CYS A 422 28.76 18.06 4.20
CA CYS A 422 28.27 19.36 3.74
C CYS A 422 29.33 20.46 3.63
N SER A 423 30.57 20.16 4.02
CA SER A 423 31.71 21.04 3.75
C SER A 423 32.22 20.90 2.31
N ALA A 424 31.90 19.79 1.64
CA ALA A 424 32.28 19.57 0.26
C ALA A 424 31.36 20.35 -0.69
N PRO A 425 31.89 20.92 -1.80
CA PRO A 425 31.06 21.56 -2.81
C PRO A 425 30.06 20.55 -3.40
N PRO A 426 28.85 21.00 -3.78
CA PRO A 426 27.86 20.13 -4.38
C PRO A 426 28.41 19.52 -5.66
N ALA A 427 28.47 18.18 -5.70
CA ALA A 427 29.10 17.44 -6.80
C ALA A 427 28.09 16.90 -7.81
N ALA A 428 26.82 16.74 -7.40
CA ALA A 428 25.78 16.15 -8.23
C ALA A 428 24.40 16.76 -7.94
N VAL A 429 23.46 16.56 -8.86
CA VAL A 429 22.03 16.77 -8.64
C VAL A 429 21.42 15.43 -8.29
N GLY A 430 20.87 15.33 -7.09
CA GLY A 430 20.11 14.17 -6.65
C GLY A 430 18.63 14.35 -6.98
N HIS A 431 17.95 13.24 -7.22
CA HIS A 431 16.52 13.19 -7.54
C HIS A 431 15.77 12.34 -6.52
N ALA A 432 14.57 12.75 -6.14
CA ALA A 432 13.63 11.93 -5.39
C ALA A 432 12.22 12.08 -5.97
N ASN A 433 11.40 11.07 -5.72
CA ASN A 433 9.99 11.11 -6.05
C ASN A 433 9.18 10.70 -4.81
N PHE A 434 8.26 11.57 -4.42
CA PHE A 434 7.20 11.22 -3.51
C PHE A 434 6.02 10.73 -4.33
N GLY A 435 5.78 9.43 -4.28
CA GLY A 435 4.63 8.80 -4.88
C GLY A 435 4.20 7.59 -4.05
N SER A 436 3.00 7.67 -3.50
CA SER A 436 2.30 6.50 -2.94
C SER A 436 0.98 6.35 -3.68
N PRO A 437 0.60 5.14 -4.12
CA PRO A 437 -0.71 4.93 -4.70
C PRO A 437 -1.78 5.05 -3.62
N SER A 438 -2.69 6.03 -3.79
CA SER A 438 -3.94 6.21 -3.04
C SER A 438 -3.83 6.38 -1.50
N PRO A 439 -4.70 7.20 -0.88
CA PRO A 439 -4.83 7.23 0.57
C PRO A 439 -5.35 5.87 1.07
N SER A 440 -4.56 5.19 1.91
CA SER A 440 -5.00 3.99 2.62
C SER A 440 -5.71 4.36 3.92
N LEU A 441 -6.56 3.46 4.42
CA LEU A 441 -7.10 3.56 5.79
C LEU A 441 -5.93 3.67 6.77
N SER A 442 -5.86 4.78 7.52
CA SER A 442 -4.83 4.98 8.52
C SER A 442 -5.40 5.52 9.82
N PHE A 443 -4.90 5.00 10.95
CA PHE A 443 -5.23 5.52 12.27
C PHE A 443 -4.43 6.79 12.59
N ASP A 444 -3.16 6.83 12.17
CA ASP A 444 -2.34 8.03 12.18
C ASP A 444 -2.49 8.78 10.84
N PRO A 445 -3.04 10.00 10.84
CA PRO A 445 -3.19 10.77 9.61
C PRO A 445 -1.87 11.38 9.13
N VAL A 446 -0.75 11.20 9.84
CA VAL A 446 0.56 11.74 9.47
C VAL A 446 1.42 10.60 8.92
N GLN A 447 1.78 10.69 7.64
CA GLN A 447 2.80 9.83 7.05
C GLN A 447 4.14 10.55 7.05
N THR A 448 5.19 9.86 7.50
CA THR A 448 6.55 10.38 7.51
C THR A 448 7.41 9.63 6.49
N ILE A 449 8.02 10.37 5.57
CA ILE A 449 8.82 9.83 4.47
C ILE A 449 10.20 10.49 4.54
N PRO A 450 11.30 9.73 4.66
CA PRO A 450 12.64 10.29 4.55
C PRO A 450 12.87 10.79 3.12
N LEU A 451 13.40 12.00 2.98
CA LEU A 451 13.80 12.57 1.70
C LEU A 451 15.21 12.09 1.36
N THR A 452 15.29 10.94 0.68
CA THR A 452 16.54 10.40 0.15
C THR A 452 16.63 10.72 -1.34
N LEU A 453 17.60 11.56 -1.70
CA LEU A 453 17.90 11.87 -3.09
C LEU A 453 18.85 10.82 -3.66
N THR A 454 18.46 10.19 -4.76
CA THR A 454 19.32 9.28 -5.51
C THR A 454 20.02 10.05 -6.63
N THR A 455 21.32 9.82 -6.76
CA THR A 455 22.10 10.25 -7.91
C THR A 455 22.14 9.11 -8.92
N GLY A 456 22.14 9.40 -10.21
CA GLY A 456 22.39 8.39 -11.26
C GLY A 456 23.82 7.83 -11.25
N ASP A 457 24.60 8.09 -10.19
CA ASP A 457 25.91 7.51 -10.00
C ASP A 457 25.79 6.02 -9.67
N SER A 458 26.56 5.22 -10.39
CA SER A 458 26.59 3.76 -10.24
C SER A 458 27.47 3.28 -9.09
N ASN A 459 28.28 4.16 -8.47
CA ASN A 459 29.15 3.78 -7.37
C ASN A 459 28.38 3.80 -6.02
N PRO A 460 28.14 2.64 -5.38
CA PRO A 460 27.43 2.56 -4.10
C PRO A 460 28.21 3.15 -2.92
N GLU A 461 29.52 3.39 -3.05
CA GLU A 461 30.34 3.98 -1.98
C GLU A 461 30.12 5.50 -1.84
N HIS A 462 29.57 6.16 -2.86
CA HIS A 462 29.25 7.58 -2.80
C HIS A 462 27.92 7.79 -2.07
N HIS A 463 28.01 8.01 -0.75
CA HIS A 463 26.88 8.49 0.04
C HIS A 463 26.70 9.99 -0.20
N TYR A 464 25.65 10.34 -0.95
CA TYR A 464 25.26 11.72 -1.18
C TYR A 464 24.34 12.22 -0.06
N LEU A 465 24.65 13.40 0.46
CA LEU A 465 23.89 14.06 1.52
C LEU A 465 23.25 15.34 0.96
N LEU A 466 22.00 15.58 1.36
CA LEU A 466 21.33 16.85 1.14
C LEU A 466 21.69 17.80 2.28
N CYS A 467 22.35 18.91 1.94
CA CYS A 467 22.85 19.84 2.94
C CYS A 467 21.82 20.88 3.35
N PRO A 468 21.87 21.37 4.61
CA PRO A 468 21.12 22.55 5.00
C PRO A 468 21.41 23.73 4.06
N ASP A 469 20.38 24.52 3.80
CA ASP A 469 20.35 25.67 2.89
C ASP A 469 20.54 25.35 1.40
N ALA A 470 20.64 24.07 1.02
CA ALA A 470 20.60 23.65 -0.37
C ALA A 470 19.26 24.04 -1.01
N GLN A 471 19.31 24.47 -2.27
CA GLN A 471 18.10 24.76 -3.05
C GLN A 471 17.51 23.45 -3.57
N LEU A 472 16.22 23.25 -3.28
CA LEU A 472 15.41 22.16 -3.79
C LEU A 472 14.46 22.73 -4.85
N SER A 473 14.47 22.11 -6.02
CA SER A 473 13.50 22.31 -7.08
C SER A 473 12.44 21.23 -6.97
N ILE A 474 11.23 21.60 -6.57
CA ILE A 474 10.11 20.68 -6.42
C ILE A 474 9.14 20.86 -7.57
N PHE A 475 8.82 19.78 -8.26
CA PHE A 475 7.90 19.78 -9.38
C PHE A 475 6.67 18.96 -9.02
N GLN A 476 5.48 19.53 -9.21
CA GLN A 476 4.24 18.78 -9.17
C GLN A 476 3.84 18.42 -10.60
N ALA A 477 3.73 17.13 -10.87
CA ALA A 477 3.21 16.64 -12.13
C ALA A 477 1.69 16.51 -12.05
N LYS A 478 0.97 17.16 -12.96
CA LYS A 478 -0.49 17.03 -13.07
C LYS A 478 -0.82 16.06 -14.19
N SER A 479 -1.62 15.05 -13.88
CA SER A 479 -2.15 14.12 -14.90
C SER A 479 -2.93 14.90 -15.97
N GLN A 480 -2.56 14.67 -17.23
CA GLN A 480 -3.21 15.20 -18.44
C GLN A 480 -4.09 14.14 -19.12
N GLY A 481 -3.93 12.88 -18.75
CA GLY A 481 -4.70 11.78 -19.31
C GLY A 481 -3.95 10.45 -19.24
N HIS A 482 -4.66 9.40 -19.61
CA HIS A 482 -4.16 8.03 -19.67
C HIS A 482 -4.09 7.59 -21.13
N GLY A 483 -3.10 6.78 -21.48
CA GLY A 483 -3.02 6.21 -22.82
C GLY A 483 -2.05 5.04 -22.91
N SER A 484 -1.92 4.46 -24.10
CA SER A 484 -0.99 3.36 -24.34
C SER A 484 -0.10 3.61 -25.54
N VAL A 485 1.11 3.06 -25.47
CA VAL A 485 2.08 3.04 -26.57
C VAL A 485 2.48 1.60 -26.83
N GLN A 486 2.64 1.27 -28.11
CA GLN A 486 3.02 -0.05 -28.56
C GLN A 486 4.40 0.01 -29.22
N LEU A 487 5.23 -0.97 -28.90
CA LEU A 487 6.49 -1.24 -29.56
C LEU A 487 6.40 -2.61 -30.22
N GLU A 488 6.59 -2.66 -31.53
CA GLU A 488 6.63 -3.89 -32.30
C GLU A 488 8.07 -4.16 -32.76
N GLN A 489 8.59 -5.34 -32.44
CA GLN A 489 9.88 -5.84 -32.90
C GLN A 489 9.65 -7.14 -33.67
N LYS A 490 10.09 -7.22 -34.93
CA LYS A 490 9.95 -8.43 -35.73
C LYS A 490 11.22 -9.29 -35.66
N GLY A 491 11.04 -10.60 -35.59
CA GLY A 491 12.12 -11.58 -35.69
C GLY A 491 13.19 -11.51 -34.58
N ALA A 492 12.83 -11.07 -33.37
CA ALA A 492 13.76 -11.05 -32.24
C ALA A 492 14.10 -12.48 -31.79
N LEU A 493 15.37 -12.70 -31.42
CA LEU A 493 15.84 -13.98 -30.88
C LEU A 493 15.98 -13.91 -29.36
N LEU A 494 15.36 -14.87 -28.67
CA LEU A 494 15.50 -15.08 -27.23
C LEU A 494 16.69 -16.04 -26.97
N ASP A 495 17.81 -15.52 -26.43
CA ASP A 495 19.06 -16.25 -26.24
C ASP A 495 19.15 -16.92 -24.83
N VAL A 496 19.86 -18.05 -24.74
CA VAL A 496 19.91 -18.98 -23.61
C VAL A 496 21.15 -18.80 -22.73
N LEU A 497 22.18 -18.08 -23.20
CA LEU A 497 23.54 -18.14 -22.62
C LEU A 497 23.66 -17.72 -21.14
N ALA A 498 22.66 -17.07 -20.54
CA ALA A 498 22.68 -16.67 -19.12
C ALA A 498 21.94 -17.63 -18.16
N ALA A 499 21.04 -18.50 -18.63
CA ALA A 499 20.20 -19.33 -17.75
C ALA A 499 20.91 -20.59 -17.20
N ARG A 500 22.11 -20.91 -17.68
CA ARG A 500 22.79 -22.18 -17.40
C ARG A 500 23.61 -22.22 -16.10
N ILE A 501 23.71 -21.13 -15.34
CA ILE A 501 24.65 -21.04 -14.21
C ILE A 501 24.06 -21.50 -12.86
N THR A 502 22.74 -21.59 -12.68
CA THR A 502 22.15 -21.86 -11.34
C THR A 502 21.77 -23.32 -11.05
N LYS A 503 21.99 -24.26 -11.99
CA LYS A 503 21.67 -25.69 -11.76
C LYS A 503 22.81 -26.51 -11.18
N MET A 504 23.93 -25.90 -10.79
CA MET A 504 25.16 -26.61 -10.41
C MET A 504 25.61 -26.48 -8.94
N ASN A 505 24.79 -25.96 -8.01
CA ASN A 505 25.20 -25.86 -6.60
C ASN A 505 24.25 -26.47 -5.56
N THR A 506 23.41 -27.42 -5.96
CA THR A 506 22.82 -28.41 -5.05
C THR A 506 23.47 -29.77 -5.29
N GLN A 507 24.76 -29.87 -4.98
CA GLN A 507 25.35 -31.15 -4.64
C GLN A 507 24.91 -31.50 -3.20
N PRO A 508 24.33 -32.67 -2.94
CA PRO A 508 24.11 -33.12 -1.58
C PRO A 508 25.48 -33.35 -0.94
N GLN A 509 25.77 -32.66 0.16
CA GLN A 509 26.85 -33.04 1.07
C GLN A 509 26.53 -34.42 1.65
N THR A 510 26.96 -35.47 0.96
CA THR A 510 27.15 -36.81 1.52
C THR A 510 28.64 -37.03 1.69
N GLY A 511 29.10 -36.98 2.94
CA GLY A 511 30.51 -37.17 3.29
C GLY A 511 30.74 -36.86 4.77
N MET A 512 30.04 -37.59 5.64
CA MET A 512 30.30 -37.61 7.07
C MET A 512 31.26 -38.76 7.32
N ASP A 513 32.56 -38.52 7.12
CA ASP A 513 33.62 -39.42 7.55
C ASP A 513 33.97 -39.08 8.99
N SER A 514 33.63 -40.02 9.87
CA SER A 514 34.01 -40.10 11.27
C SER A 514 35.50 -40.46 11.38
N GLU A 515 36.32 -39.54 11.88
CA GLU A 515 37.66 -39.86 12.39
C GLU A 515 37.68 -39.71 13.93
N PRO A 516 38.21 -40.68 14.69
CA PRO A 516 38.07 -40.73 16.13
C PRO A 516 39.12 -39.86 16.84
N LEU A 517 38.65 -39.00 17.77
CA LEU A 517 39.50 -38.29 18.72
C LEU A 517 40.17 -39.30 19.68
N THR A 518 41.48 -39.46 19.53
CA THR A 518 42.37 -40.05 20.53
C THR A 518 42.50 -39.08 21.71
N ALA A 519 42.15 -39.56 22.89
CA ALA A 519 42.35 -38.90 24.17
C ALA A 519 43.81 -39.07 24.63
N ASP A 520 44.43 -37.98 25.08
CA ASP A 520 45.66 -38.03 25.89
C ASP A 520 45.47 -37.18 27.17
N PRO A 521 45.99 -37.60 28.33
CA PRO A 521 45.60 -37.10 29.64
C PRO A 521 46.45 -35.91 30.14
N PRO A 522 45.98 -35.13 31.13
CA PRO A 522 46.73 -33.99 31.65
C PRO A 522 47.85 -34.42 32.60
N ALA A 523 49.07 -33.99 32.27
CA ALA A 523 50.21 -34.02 33.16
C ALA A 523 50.06 -32.99 34.28
N ARG A 524 50.18 -33.46 35.52
CA ARG A 524 50.48 -32.65 36.71
C ARG A 524 51.84 -31.97 36.54
N GLN A 525 51.96 -30.72 36.99
CA GLN A 525 53.17 -30.30 37.72
C GLN A 525 52.81 -29.45 38.96
N PRO A 526 53.62 -29.52 40.02
CA PRO A 526 53.36 -28.92 41.32
C PRO A 526 54.12 -27.60 41.54
N GLN A 527 53.72 -26.93 42.63
CA GLN A 527 54.34 -25.79 43.33
C GLN A 527 53.98 -24.39 42.83
#